data_AF-A0A7C5UWH7-F1
#
_entry.id   AF-A0A7C5UWH7-F1
#
_cell.length_a   1.000
_cell.length_b   1.000
_cell.length_c   1.000
_cell.angle_alpha   90.00
_cell.angle_beta   90.00
_cell.angle_gamma   90.00
#
_symmetry.space_group_name_H-M   'P 1'
#
loop_
_entity.id
_entity.type
_entity.pdbx_description
1 polymer ?
#
loop_
_entity_poly.entity_id
_entity_poly.type
_entity_poly.pdbx_seq_one_letter_code
_entity_poly.pdbx_strand_id
1 'polypeptide(L)'
;MPISKFFEFVDISDILVMDDGRTKLRIIDKGSDYVEVVALNDSIITSRKAIAIQGKEVDLPSIGENDMANIKFALENSFDYIGLSYVRTSEDISLLRDILKRGGNNDIGIITKIETRSAINKSK
;
A
#
# COMPACT_ATOMS: atom_id res chain seq x y z
N MET A 1 5.10 -14.47 3.65
CA MET A 1 4.73 -13.09 3.27
C MET A 1 5.99 -12.35 2.84
N PRO A 2 6.02 -11.64 1.70
CA PRO A 2 7.25 -11.01 1.19
C PRO A 2 7.66 -9.74 1.97
N ILE A 3 6.80 -9.23 2.86
CA ILE A 3 7.05 -8.02 3.67
C ILE A 3 7.21 -8.46 5.11
N SER A 4 8.44 -8.52 5.63
CA SER A 4 8.71 -8.94 7.03
C SER A 4 8.03 -8.03 8.05
N LYS A 5 8.02 -6.72 7.80
CA LYS A 5 7.33 -5.73 8.66
C LYS A 5 5.84 -5.99 8.82
N PHE A 6 5.20 -6.78 7.95
CA PHE A 6 3.80 -7.18 8.10
C PHE A 6 3.50 -7.75 9.49
N PHE A 7 4.41 -8.58 10.03
CA PHE A 7 4.23 -9.23 11.33
C PHE A 7 4.30 -8.24 12.51
N GLU A 8 4.93 -7.08 12.32
CA GLU A 8 4.96 -5.99 13.30
C GLU A 8 3.64 -5.24 13.36
N PHE A 9 2.88 -5.19 12.26
CA PHE A 9 1.66 -4.38 12.13
C PHE A 9 0.36 -5.13 12.42
N VAL A 10 0.40 -6.44 12.60
CA VAL A 10 -0.79 -7.26 12.86
C VAL A 10 -0.90 -7.60 14.34
N ASP A 11 -2.11 -7.60 14.87
CA ASP A 11 -2.40 -7.98 16.25
C ASP A 11 -3.32 -9.20 16.32
N ILE A 12 -3.28 -9.93 17.45
CA ILE A 12 -4.25 -10.99 17.70
C ILE A 12 -5.66 -10.39 17.65
N SER A 13 -6.60 -11.12 17.05
CA SER A 13 -7.97 -10.69 16.73
C SER A 13 -8.13 -9.78 15.51
N ASP A 14 -7.05 -9.27 14.90
CA ASP A 14 -7.16 -8.56 13.61
C ASP A 14 -7.79 -9.49 12.55
N ILE A 15 -8.56 -8.89 11.64
CA ILE A 15 -9.15 -9.61 10.51
C ILE A 15 -8.36 -9.28 9.25
N LEU A 16 -7.67 -10.27 8.72
CA LEU A 16 -7.04 -10.21 7.41
C LEU A 16 -8.08 -10.43 6.33
N VAL A 17 -7.98 -9.62 5.27
CA VAL A 17 -8.88 -9.62 4.13
C VAL A 17 -8.07 -9.82 2.85
N MET A 18 -8.50 -10.76 2.01
CA MET A 18 -7.86 -11.06 0.73
C MET A 18 -8.90 -11.15 -0.38
N ASP A 19 -8.42 -11.12 -1.64
CA ASP A 19 -9.23 -11.28 -2.85
C ASP A 19 -10.47 -10.36 -2.84
N ASP A 20 -10.22 -9.05 -2.74
CA ASP A 20 -11.24 -7.99 -2.75
C ASP A 20 -12.35 -8.18 -1.69
N GLY A 21 -12.02 -8.73 -0.52
CA GLY A 21 -13.00 -8.92 0.55
C GLY A 21 -13.56 -10.33 0.66
N ARG A 22 -13.29 -11.20 -0.32
CA ARG A 22 -13.89 -12.53 -0.41
C ARG A 22 -13.36 -13.49 0.63
N THR A 23 -12.08 -13.38 1.01
CA THR A 23 -11.48 -14.21 2.05
C THR A 23 -11.30 -13.38 3.32
N LYS A 24 -11.83 -13.88 4.45
CA LYS A 24 -11.62 -13.28 5.77
C LYS A 24 -10.98 -14.29 6.72
N LEU A 25 -9.88 -13.89 7.33
CA LEU A 25 -9.11 -14.72 8.26
C LEU A 25 -8.92 -13.94 9.55
N ARG A 26 -9.23 -14.54 10.71
CA ARG A 26 -8.97 -13.92 12.02
C ARG A 26 -7.65 -14.44 12.57
N ILE A 27 -6.78 -13.53 12.99
CA ILE A 27 -5.54 -13.89 13.68
C ILE A 27 -5.86 -14.40 15.08
N ILE A 28 -5.38 -15.61 15.39
CA ILE A 28 -5.54 -16.24 16.71
C ILE A 28 -4.22 -16.30 17.48
N ASP A 29 -3.08 -16.28 16.80
CA ASP A 29 -1.75 -16.22 17.40
C ASP A 29 -0.73 -15.56 16.45
N LYS A 30 0.40 -15.08 16.98
CA LYS A 30 1.50 -14.49 16.20
C LYS A 30 2.87 -14.82 16.77
N GLY A 31 3.82 -15.09 15.88
CA GLY A 31 5.25 -15.10 16.18
C GLY A 31 5.97 -13.88 15.61
N SER A 32 7.28 -13.94 15.56
CA SER A 32 8.13 -12.91 14.95
C SER A 32 7.99 -12.82 13.43
N ASP A 33 7.70 -13.94 12.77
CA ASP A 33 7.71 -14.11 11.32
C ASP A 33 6.53 -14.94 10.79
N TYR A 34 5.53 -15.17 11.64
CA TYR A 34 4.31 -15.90 11.28
C TYR A 34 3.08 -15.37 12.03
N VAL A 35 1.91 -15.71 11.50
CA VAL A 35 0.61 -15.58 12.17
C VAL A 35 -0.18 -16.86 11.98
N GLU A 36 -0.88 -17.29 13.02
CA GLU A 36 -1.88 -18.35 12.92
C GLU A 36 -3.26 -17.73 12.78
N VAL A 37 -4.07 -18.30 11.89
CA VAL A 37 -5.36 -17.73 11.53
C VAL A 37 -6.44 -18.79 11.45
N VAL A 38 -7.68 -18.38 11.76
CA VAL A 38 -8.89 -19.16 11.49
C VAL A 38 -9.67 -18.50 10.35
N ALA A 39 -10.11 -19.31 9.39
CA ALA A 39 -10.98 -18.83 8.31
C ALA A 39 -12.36 -18.47 8.87
N LEU A 40 -12.87 -17.30 8.49
CA LEU A 40 -14.22 -16.86 8.87
C LEU A 40 -15.26 -17.20 7.81
N ASN A 41 -14.82 -17.67 6.64
CA ASN A 41 -15.67 -18.12 5.55
C ASN A 41 -14.89 -19.06 4.61
N ASP A 42 -15.63 -19.88 3.87
CA ASP A 42 -15.06 -20.72 2.83
C ASP A 42 -14.46 -19.86 1.70
N SER A 43 -13.22 -20.14 1.33
CA SER A 43 -12.56 -19.43 0.23
C SER A 43 -11.36 -20.22 -0.30
N ILE A 44 -10.92 -19.86 -1.52
CA ILE A 44 -9.73 -20.43 -2.15
C ILE A 44 -8.67 -19.33 -2.21
N ILE A 45 -7.55 -19.55 -1.54
CA ILE A 45 -6.39 -18.64 -1.61
C ILE A 45 -5.55 -19.04 -2.82
N THR A 46 -5.23 -18.05 -3.66
CA THR A 46 -4.35 -18.21 -4.83
C THR A 46 -3.12 -17.30 -4.70
N SER A 47 -2.09 -17.59 -5.48
CA SER A 47 -0.83 -16.84 -5.44
C SER A 47 -1.00 -15.36 -5.84
N ARG A 48 -0.15 -14.50 -5.26
CA ARG A 48 -0.07 -13.05 -5.54
C ARG A 48 -1.35 -12.26 -5.23
N LYS A 49 -2.21 -12.77 -4.34
CA LYS A 49 -3.33 -11.99 -3.80
C LYS A 49 -2.84 -11.01 -2.74
N ALA A 50 -3.31 -9.77 -2.84
CA ALA A 50 -3.04 -8.75 -1.83
C ALA A 50 -3.73 -9.12 -0.50
N ILE A 51 -3.11 -8.71 0.60
CA ILE A 51 -3.66 -8.82 1.94
C ILE A 51 -3.84 -7.42 2.50
N ALA A 52 -5.00 -7.16 3.08
CA ALA A 52 -5.29 -5.96 3.86
C ALA A 52 -5.73 -6.35 5.27
N ILE A 53 -5.62 -5.43 6.22
CA ILE A 53 -6.12 -5.60 7.58
C ILE A 53 -7.40 -4.79 7.70
N GLN A 54 -8.51 -5.43 8.08
CA GLN A 54 -9.80 -4.76 8.17
C GLN A 54 -9.77 -3.68 9.25
N GLY A 55 -10.00 -2.42 8.84
CA GLY A 55 -10.07 -1.29 9.78
C GLY A 55 -8.72 -0.74 10.23
N LYS A 56 -7.61 -1.26 9.70
CA LYS A 56 -6.25 -0.81 10.04
C LYS A 56 -5.51 -0.43 8.76
N GLU A 57 -4.80 0.68 8.81
CA GLU A 57 -3.88 1.07 7.75
C GLU A 57 -2.46 0.69 8.16
N VAL A 58 -1.75 0.05 7.23
CA VAL A 58 -0.36 -0.34 7.46
C VAL A 58 0.53 0.83 7.07
N ASP A 59 1.41 1.25 7.98
CA ASP A 59 2.34 2.34 7.72
C ASP A 59 3.57 1.85 6.93
N LEU A 60 3.36 1.54 5.65
CA LEU A 60 4.44 1.27 4.71
C LEU A 60 4.89 2.56 4.02
N PRO A 61 6.13 2.64 3.53
CA PRO A 61 6.55 3.75 2.68
C PRO A 61 5.60 3.90 1.49
N SER A 62 5.21 5.15 1.16
CA SER A 62 4.31 5.43 0.03
C SER A 62 4.96 5.26 -1.35
N ILE A 63 6.30 5.18 -1.40
CA ILE A 63 7.07 4.94 -2.61
C ILE A 63 8.10 3.86 -2.28
N GLY A 64 7.94 2.68 -2.89
CA GLY A 64 8.87 1.56 -2.77
C GLY A 64 9.97 1.56 -3.83
N GLU A 65 10.85 0.57 -3.79
CA GLU A 65 11.95 0.41 -4.74
C GLU A 65 11.45 0.27 -6.20
N ASN A 66 10.39 -0.51 -6.41
CA ASN A 66 9.79 -0.67 -7.73
C ASN A 66 9.16 0.64 -8.24
N ASP A 67 8.58 1.45 -7.34
CA ASP A 67 8.01 2.75 -7.70
C ASP A 67 9.12 3.73 -8.11
N MET A 68 10.27 3.71 -7.43
CA MET A 68 11.43 4.51 -7.81
C MET A 68 11.95 4.16 -9.21
N ALA A 69 11.96 2.86 -9.58
CA ALA A 69 12.32 2.44 -10.93
C ALA A 69 11.33 2.98 -11.98
N ASN A 70 10.02 2.93 -11.68
CA ASN A 70 8.98 3.47 -12.57
C ASN A 70 9.04 5.00 -12.69
N ILE A 71 9.33 5.71 -11.60
CA ILE A 71 9.50 7.18 -11.62
C ILE A 71 10.69 7.56 -12.49
N LYS A 72 11.82 6.86 -12.35
CA LYS A 72 13.00 7.08 -13.20
C LYS A 72 12.67 6.86 -14.68
N PHE A 73 11.97 5.77 -14.99
CA PHE A 73 11.52 5.49 -16.34
C PHE A 73 10.61 6.60 -16.89
N ALA A 74 9.67 7.12 -16.09
CA ALA A 74 8.80 8.22 -16.48
C ALA A 74 9.57 9.53 -16.76
N LEU A 75 10.61 9.82 -15.97
CA LEU A 75 11.50 10.97 -16.18
C LEU A 75 12.29 10.84 -17.49
N GLU A 76 12.82 9.66 -17.79
CA GLU A 76 13.60 9.39 -19.01
C GLU A 76 12.74 9.44 -20.29
N ASN A 77 11.43 9.15 -20.17
CA ASN A 77 10.53 9.05 -21.31
C ASN A 77 9.53 10.22 -21.42
N SER A 78 9.75 11.31 -20.69
CA SER A 78 8.95 12.55 -20.78
C SER A 78 7.44 12.34 -20.60
N PHE A 79 7.04 11.59 -19.56
CA PHE A 79 5.63 11.36 -19.27
C PHE A 79 4.94 12.63 -18.79
N ASP A 80 3.68 12.85 -19.18
CA ASP A 80 2.90 14.02 -18.75
C ASP A 80 2.36 13.87 -17.31
N TYR A 81 2.00 12.65 -16.91
CA TYR A 81 1.37 12.38 -15.62
C TYR A 81 1.85 11.09 -14.99
N ILE A 82 1.88 11.07 -13.65
CA ILE A 82 2.06 9.87 -12.83
C ILE A 82 0.86 9.73 -11.88
N GLY A 83 0.27 8.55 -11.85
CA GLY A 83 -0.76 8.18 -10.88
C GLY A 83 -0.14 7.65 -9.58
N LEU A 84 -0.26 8.40 -8.48
CA LEU A 84 0.22 7.96 -7.17
C LEU A 84 -0.87 7.14 -6.47
N SER A 85 -0.60 5.85 -6.27
CA SER A 85 -1.52 4.89 -5.64
C SER A 85 -1.43 4.94 -4.11
N TYR A 86 -2.50 4.52 -3.42
CA TYR A 86 -2.57 4.38 -1.97
C TYR A 86 -2.10 5.61 -1.19
N VAL A 87 -2.40 6.81 -1.70
CA VAL A 87 -2.11 8.04 -0.96
C VAL A 87 -2.85 8.01 0.37
N ARG A 88 -2.19 8.43 1.45
CA ARG A 88 -2.76 8.55 2.79
C ARG A 88 -2.71 9.98 3.29
N THR A 89 -1.70 10.74 2.85
CA THR A 89 -1.37 12.07 3.36
C THR A 89 -0.85 13.01 2.27
N SER A 90 -0.85 14.32 2.54
CA SER A 90 -0.22 15.34 1.69
C SER A 90 1.29 15.15 1.54
N GLU A 91 1.91 14.54 2.55
CA GLU A 91 3.35 14.25 2.57
C GLU A 91 3.71 13.21 1.49
N ASP A 92 2.82 12.26 1.18
CA ASP A 92 3.04 11.28 0.10
C ASP A 92 3.16 11.98 -1.27
N ILE A 93 2.30 12.97 -1.52
CA ILE A 93 2.29 13.76 -2.76
C ILE A 93 3.54 14.65 -2.83
N SER A 94 3.88 15.28 -1.70
CA SER A 94 5.08 16.13 -1.58
C SER A 94 6.35 15.33 -1.83
N LEU A 95 6.43 14.10 -1.30
CA LEU A 95 7.55 13.21 -1.52
C LEU A 95 7.76 12.90 -3.01
N LEU A 96 6.69 12.52 -3.74
CA LEU A 96 6.78 12.29 -5.18
C LEU A 96 7.20 13.57 -5.92
N ARG A 97 6.62 14.72 -5.56
CA ARG A 97 6.98 16.01 -6.16
C ARG A 97 8.46 16.34 -5.99
N ASP A 98 9.03 16.06 -4.81
CA ASP A 98 10.43 16.30 -4.52
C ASP A 98 11.37 15.31 -5.23
N ILE A 99 10.92 14.06 -5.45
CA ILE A 99 11.65 13.11 -6.28
C ILE A 99 11.70 13.59 -7.74
N LEU A 100 10.56 14.02 -8.30
CA LEU A 100 10.49 14.54 -9.67
C LEU A 100 11.35 15.80 -9.86
N LYS A 101 11.26 16.75 -8.92
CA LYS A 101 12.12 17.95 -8.87
C LYS A 101 13.61 17.59 -8.89
N ARG A 102 14.03 16.66 -8.04
CA ARG A 102 15.44 16.19 -8.00
C ARG A 102 15.85 15.44 -9.27
N GLY A 103 14.89 14.81 -9.94
CA GLY A 103 15.06 14.20 -11.27
C GLY A 103 15.07 15.19 -12.43
N GLY A 104 14.96 16.49 -12.17
CA GLY A 104 15.04 17.54 -13.18
C GLY A 104 13.72 17.82 -13.92
N ASN A 105 12.58 17.33 -13.44
CA ASN A 105 11.28 17.58 -14.07
C ASN A 105 10.25 18.10 -13.06
N ASN A 106 9.75 19.31 -13.32
CA ASN A 106 8.73 19.97 -12.49
C ASN A 106 7.32 19.91 -13.10
N ASP A 107 7.23 19.53 -14.36
CA ASP A 107 6.03 19.68 -15.18
C ASP A 107 5.15 18.42 -15.16
N ILE A 108 5.71 17.25 -14.82
CA ILE A 108 4.92 16.02 -14.67
C ILE A 108 3.80 16.25 -13.64
N GLY A 109 2.55 16.09 -14.08
CA GLY A 109 1.38 16.15 -13.23
C GLY A 109 1.30 14.93 -12.31
N ILE A 110 0.81 15.13 -11.08
CA ILE A 110 0.57 14.04 -10.13
C ILE A 110 -0.94 13.84 -10.02
N ILE A 111 -1.42 12.68 -10.43
CA ILE A 111 -2.82 12.26 -10.21
C ILE A 111 -2.85 11.46 -8.91
N THR A 112 -3.51 12.02 -7.90
CA THR A 112 -3.66 11.39 -6.59
C THR A 112 -4.80 10.38 -6.63
N LYS A 113 -4.52 9.10 -6.33
CA LYS A 113 -5.55 8.07 -6.25
C LYS A 113 -6.02 7.91 -4.80
N ILE A 114 -7.28 8.25 -4.57
CA ILE A 114 -7.94 8.16 -3.25
C ILE A 114 -8.47 6.74 -3.06
N GLU A 115 -7.70 5.92 -2.36
CA GLU A 115 -7.98 4.48 -2.16
C GLU A 115 -8.10 4.08 -0.68
N THR A 116 -7.71 4.96 0.23
CA THR A 116 -7.68 4.71 1.69
C THR A 116 -8.64 5.63 2.43
N ARG A 117 -9.02 5.26 3.66
CA ARG A 117 -9.86 6.11 4.51
C ARG A 117 -9.10 7.36 4.96
N SER A 118 -7.80 7.22 5.26
CA SER A 118 -6.97 8.37 5.60
C SER A 118 -6.92 9.41 4.49
N ALA A 119 -6.85 8.97 3.22
CA ALA A 119 -6.90 9.89 2.09
C ALA A 119 -8.15 10.77 2.11
N ILE A 120 -9.32 10.16 2.35
CA ILE A 120 -10.60 10.87 2.41
C ILE A 120 -10.63 11.82 3.62
N ASN A 121 -10.18 11.35 4.78
CA ASN A 121 -10.24 12.16 6.01
C ASN A 121 -9.29 13.37 5.98
N LYS A 122 -8.19 13.26 5.22
CA LYS A 122 -7.15 14.29 5.09
C LYS A 122 -7.21 15.05 3.76
N SER A 123 -8.20 14.81 2.90
CA SER A 123 -8.35 15.53 1.62
C SER A 123 -9.00 16.92 1.78
N LYS A 124 -8.85 17.56 2.93
CA LYS A 124 -9.38 18.90 3.18
C LYS A 124 -8.32 19.96 2.90
#